data_AF-A0AAV6VFP7-F1
#
_entry.id   AF-A0AAV6VFP7-F1
#
_cell.length_a   1.000
_cell.length_b   1.000
_cell.length_c   1.000
_cell.angle_alpha   90.00
_cell.angle_beta   90.00
_cell.angle_gamma   90.00
#
_symmetry.space_group_name_H-M   'P 1'
#
loop_
_entity.id
_entity.type
_entity.pdbx_description
1 polymer ?
#
loop_
_entity_poly.entity_id
_entity_poly.type
_entity_poly.pdbx_seq_one_letter_code
_entity_poly.pdbx_strand_id
1 'polypeptide(L)'
;MAAVSEDPISLWLKLGALEKLEQVVLDGYGDQLYGKTSRIPQVNKFLRQVPIFQSKIDEIHKAVSTGKLREVQHLIDRKKLAFCRDSLGASPMHKAVLFAQKPVIDHLLNTYPSVVHARDHRGRTPLHYAAVLTDSGEIYKMLVDHGADVKATDVFGNRPEYYMHAQGEMDIESLKEGTDSVKKPIKVIKHFHQNGNNHKENITRSAKPVCTRTQIREMITNGSLEHLEELVLQGHGDRLLGEPSTNPIVRDFIHMVPIYMVSHFPAKHCYKIL
;
A
#
# COMPACT_ATOMS: atom_id res chain seq x y z
N MET A 1 32.86 -6.95 -12.87
CA MET A 1 32.14 -5.66 -12.90
C MET A 1 30.70 -5.93 -12.49
N ALA A 2 30.32 -5.52 -11.28
CA ALA A 2 28.94 -5.69 -10.81
C ALA A 2 28.01 -4.87 -11.70
N ALA A 3 26.97 -5.50 -12.25
CA ALA A 3 25.90 -4.78 -12.92
C ALA A 3 25.23 -3.88 -11.88
N VAL A 4 25.55 -2.58 -11.91
CA VAL A 4 24.80 -1.58 -11.16
C VAL A 4 23.39 -1.63 -11.71
N SER A 5 22.43 -2.11 -10.91
CA SER A 5 21.03 -2.07 -11.29
C SER A 5 20.65 -0.60 -11.45
N GLU A 6 20.54 -0.11 -12.68
CA GLU A 6 20.14 1.27 -12.96
C GLU A 6 18.77 1.53 -12.35
N ASP A 7 18.58 2.71 -11.75
CA ASP A 7 17.28 3.07 -11.23
C ASP A 7 16.23 3.09 -12.36
N PRO A 8 14.99 2.62 -12.10
CA PRO A 8 13.97 2.50 -13.15
C PRO A 8 13.70 3.81 -13.89
N ILE A 9 13.78 4.96 -13.20
CA ILE A 9 13.56 6.29 -13.79
C ILE A 9 14.66 6.62 -14.80
N SER A 10 15.94 6.44 -14.46
CA SER A 10 17.05 6.62 -15.40
C SER A 10 16.91 5.72 -16.63
N LEU A 11 16.45 4.48 -16.46
CA LEU A 11 16.16 3.59 -17.57
C LEU A 11 15.03 4.16 -18.46
N TRP A 12 13.93 4.62 -17.87
CA TRP A 12 12.79 5.19 -18.61
C TRP A 12 13.15 6.50 -19.33
N LEU A 13 14.02 7.32 -18.74
CA LEU A 13 14.57 8.52 -19.37
C LEU A 13 15.40 8.18 -20.62
N LYS A 14 16.19 7.11 -20.57
CA LYS A 14 16.99 6.64 -21.72
C LYS A 14 16.13 6.00 -22.81
N LEU A 15 15.16 5.19 -22.41
CA LEU A 15 14.29 4.45 -23.33
C LEU A 15 13.15 5.29 -23.91
N GLY A 16 12.86 6.46 -23.34
CA GLY A 16 11.76 7.31 -23.80
C GLY A 16 10.39 6.81 -23.36
N ALA A 17 10.32 6.10 -22.23
CA ALA A 17 9.07 5.55 -21.70
C ALA A 17 8.21 6.64 -21.05
N LEU A 18 7.66 7.55 -21.88
CA LEU A 18 6.87 8.71 -21.46
C LEU A 18 5.68 8.33 -20.57
N GLU A 19 4.97 7.25 -20.88
CA GLU A 19 3.82 6.81 -20.07
C GLU A 19 4.22 6.43 -18.64
N LYS A 20 5.39 5.81 -18.47
CA LYS A 20 5.91 5.46 -17.15
C LYS A 20 6.35 6.70 -16.38
N LEU A 21 6.97 7.67 -17.06
CA LEU A 21 7.34 8.95 -16.46
C LEU A 21 6.12 9.81 -16.09
N GLU A 22 5.07 9.78 -16.91
CA GLU A 22 3.76 10.38 -16.57
C GLU A 22 3.18 9.70 -15.33
N GLN A 23 3.24 8.37 -15.26
CA GLN A 23 2.75 7.63 -14.10
C GLN A 23 3.51 7.98 -12.82
N VAL A 24 4.83 8.20 -12.88
CA VAL A 24 5.62 8.69 -11.73
C VAL A 24 5.07 10.00 -11.18
N VAL A 25 4.70 10.94 -12.06
CA VAL A 25 4.09 12.22 -11.65
C VAL A 25 2.71 11.98 -11.04
N LEU A 26 1.87 11.14 -11.67
CA LEU A 26 0.54 10.81 -11.17
C LEU A 26 0.59 10.06 -9.83
N ASP A 27 1.64 9.28 -9.57
CA ASP A 27 1.82 8.55 -8.33
C ASP A 27 2.34 9.43 -7.18
N GLY A 28 2.56 10.74 -7.42
CA GLY A 28 3.02 11.70 -6.41
C GLY A 28 4.54 11.79 -6.29
N TYR A 29 5.30 11.18 -7.22
CA TYR A 29 6.77 11.14 -7.21
C TYR A 29 7.41 12.10 -8.22
N GLY A 30 6.69 13.15 -8.63
CA GLY A 30 7.16 14.12 -9.63
C GLY A 30 8.50 14.79 -9.27
N ASP A 31 8.77 15.00 -7.98
CA ASP A 31 10.01 15.61 -7.49
C ASP A 31 11.26 14.80 -7.89
N GLN A 32 11.13 13.48 -8.10
CA GLN A 32 12.24 12.62 -8.54
C GLN A 32 12.69 12.92 -9.98
N LEU A 33 11.87 13.63 -10.75
CA LEU A 33 12.16 14.03 -12.13
C LEU A 33 12.82 15.40 -12.22
N TYR A 34 12.90 16.16 -11.13
CA TYR A 34 13.55 17.46 -11.12
C TYR A 34 15.06 17.36 -11.36
N GLY A 35 15.58 18.25 -12.20
CA GLY A 35 16.98 18.26 -12.62
C GLY A 35 17.39 17.10 -13.53
N LYS A 36 16.49 16.14 -13.83
CA LYS A 36 16.77 15.05 -14.78
C LYS A 36 16.72 15.57 -16.22
N THR A 37 17.47 14.90 -17.10
CA THR A 37 17.49 15.18 -18.54
C THR A 37 17.54 13.88 -19.32
N SER A 38 17.10 13.92 -20.56
CA SER A 38 17.13 12.79 -21.50
C SER A 38 17.76 13.22 -22.84
N ARG A 39 18.25 12.25 -23.62
CA ARG A 39 18.66 12.50 -25.02
C ARG A 39 17.46 12.60 -25.96
N ILE A 40 16.27 12.17 -25.52
CA ILE A 40 15.05 12.15 -26.32
C ILE A 40 14.33 13.51 -26.18
N PRO A 41 14.13 14.27 -27.27
CA PRO A 41 13.54 15.62 -27.20
C PRO A 41 12.14 15.66 -26.58
N GLN A 42 11.31 14.64 -26.86
CA GLN A 42 9.96 14.54 -26.30
C GLN A 42 9.97 14.38 -24.78
N VAL A 43 10.90 13.59 -24.23
CA VAL A 43 11.08 13.43 -22.79
C VAL A 43 11.53 14.73 -22.14
N ASN A 44 12.49 15.45 -22.73
CA ASN A 44 12.88 16.78 -22.21
C ASN A 44 11.75 17.82 -22.28
N LYS A 45 10.87 17.73 -23.28
CA LYS A 45 9.66 18.56 -23.33
C LYS A 45 8.72 18.21 -22.17
N PHE A 46 8.49 16.92 -21.92
CA PHE A 46 7.70 16.46 -20.78
C PHE A 46 8.29 16.89 -19.43
N LEU A 47 9.60 16.70 -19.22
CA LEU A 47 10.29 17.08 -17.99
C LEU A 47 10.13 18.57 -17.64
N ARG A 48 10.15 19.45 -18.65
CA ARG A 48 9.88 20.88 -18.47
C ARG A 48 8.43 21.20 -18.05
N GLN A 49 7.50 20.29 -18.31
CA GLN A 49 6.08 20.43 -17.95
C GLN A 49 5.74 19.78 -16.60
N VAL A 50 6.65 18.98 -16.01
CA VAL A 50 6.44 18.31 -14.71
C VAL A 50 5.97 19.26 -13.60
N PRO A 51 6.57 20.45 -13.39
CA PRO A 51 6.07 21.38 -12.37
C PRO A 51 4.62 21.82 -12.60
N ILE A 52 4.21 21.97 -13.87
CA ILE A 52 2.84 22.36 -14.24
C ILE A 52 1.87 21.22 -13.91
N PHE A 53 2.26 19.98 -14.19
CA PHE A 53 1.47 18.80 -13.82
C PHE A 53 1.31 18.67 -12.30
N GLN A 54 2.40 18.85 -11.54
CA GLN A 54 2.34 18.80 -10.07
C GLN A 54 1.45 19.92 -9.51
N SER A 55 1.60 21.16 -9.99
CA SER A 55 0.72 22.27 -9.58
C SER A 55 -0.76 21.96 -9.84
N LYS A 56 -1.09 21.34 -10.99
CA LYS A 56 -2.47 20.93 -11.29
C LYS A 56 -2.96 19.82 -10.35
N ILE A 57 -2.12 18.84 -10.02
CA ILE A 57 -2.44 17.79 -9.05
C ILE A 57 -2.71 18.40 -7.67
N ASP A 58 -1.86 19.31 -7.21
CA ASP A 58 -2.03 20.02 -5.94
C ASP A 58 -3.33 20.83 -5.90
N GLU A 59 -3.67 21.51 -7.00
CA GLU A 59 -4.95 22.23 -7.16
C GLU A 59 -6.15 21.29 -7.08
N ILE A 60 -6.08 20.09 -7.69
CA ILE A 60 -7.13 19.07 -7.57
C ILE A 60 -7.31 18.68 -6.11
N HIS A 61 -6.24 18.33 -5.40
CA HIS A 61 -6.32 17.92 -4.00
C HIS A 61 -6.83 19.03 -3.10
N LYS A 62 -6.46 20.29 -3.36
CA LYS A 62 -6.97 21.46 -2.64
C LYS A 62 -8.45 21.69 -2.89
N ALA A 63 -8.90 21.64 -4.14
CA ALA A 63 -10.30 21.79 -4.52
C ALA A 63 -11.18 20.69 -3.90
N VAL A 64 -10.67 19.45 -3.90
CA VAL A 64 -11.31 18.31 -3.25
C VAL A 64 -11.42 18.53 -1.75
N SER A 65 -10.32 18.85 -1.07
CA SER A 65 -10.29 19.01 0.39
C SER A 65 -11.21 20.15 0.88
N THR A 66 -11.40 21.17 0.05
CA THR A 66 -12.29 22.31 0.32
C THR A 66 -13.73 22.13 -0.19
N GLY A 67 -14.04 21.00 -0.83
CA GLY A 67 -15.41 20.70 -1.29
C GLY A 67 -15.87 21.48 -2.52
N LYS A 68 -14.95 22.09 -3.27
CA LYS A 68 -15.26 22.94 -4.43
C LYS A 68 -15.56 22.09 -5.67
N LEU A 69 -16.75 21.49 -5.70
CA LEU A 69 -17.17 20.56 -6.75
C LEU A 69 -16.97 21.08 -8.19
N ARG A 70 -17.27 22.35 -8.46
CA ARG A 70 -17.09 22.94 -9.81
C ARG A 70 -15.61 23.01 -10.22
N GLU A 71 -14.71 23.32 -9.28
CA GLU A 71 -13.26 23.29 -9.56
C GLU A 71 -12.80 21.85 -9.79
N VAL A 72 -13.27 20.88 -9.00
CA VAL A 72 -12.96 19.44 -9.21
C VAL A 72 -13.38 18.98 -10.61
N GLN A 73 -14.61 19.32 -11.03
CA GLN A 73 -15.14 19.00 -12.36
C GLN A 73 -14.31 19.61 -13.49
N HIS A 74 -13.80 20.83 -13.31
CA HIS A 74 -12.98 21.50 -14.30
C HIS A 74 -11.53 20.98 -14.34
N LEU A 75 -10.94 20.69 -13.17
CA LEU A 75 -9.55 20.29 -13.04
C LEU A 75 -9.34 18.82 -13.44
N ILE A 76 -10.29 17.92 -13.13
CA ILE A 76 -10.24 16.51 -13.53
C ILE A 76 -10.84 16.37 -14.94
N ASP A 77 -10.12 16.91 -15.92
CA ASP A 77 -10.43 16.86 -17.35
C ASP A 77 -10.02 15.53 -18.02
N ARG A 78 -9.26 14.68 -17.32
CA ARG A 78 -8.79 13.38 -17.80
C ARG A 78 -8.95 12.33 -16.72
N LYS A 79 -9.40 11.13 -17.12
CA LYS A 79 -9.61 9.99 -16.21
C LYS A 79 -8.39 9.68 -15.32
N LYS A 80 -7.16 9.77 -15.84
CA LYS A 80 -5.93 9.53 -15.08
C LYS A 80 -5.78 10.45 -13.86
N LEU A 81 -6.27 11.69 -13.93
CA LEU A 81 -6.20 12.66 -12.84
C LEU A 81 -7.17 12.33 -11.69
N ALA A 82 -8.19 11.51 -11.91
CA ALA A 82 -9.03 11.00 -10.81
C ALA A 82 -8.25 10.06 -9.87
N PHE A 83 -7.11 9.53 -10.33
CA PHE A 83 -6.23 8.60 -9.61
C PHE A 83 -4.88 9.23 -9.23
N CYS A 84 -4.67 10.52 -9.49
CA CYS A 84 -3.43 11.17 -9.09
C CYS A 84 -3.25 11.08 -7.57
N ARG A 85 -2.03 11.22 -7.09
CA ARG A 85 -1.71 11.20 -5.66
C ARG A 85 -0.99 12.47 -5.28
N ASP A 86 -1.29 12.96 -4.08
CA ASP A 86 -0.52 14.03 -3.47
C ASP A 86 0.82 13.51 -2.93
N SER A 87 1.60 14.40 -2.30
CA SER A 87 2.88 14.05 -1.68
C SER A 87 2.78 13.02 -0.55
N LEU A 88 1.59 12.80 0.01
CA LEU A 88 1.32 11.79 1.03
C LEU A 88 0.84 10.46 0.41
N GLY A 89 0.72 10.41 -0.91
CA GLY A 89 0.22 9.25 -1.64
C GLY A 89 -1.30 9.13 -1.67
N ALA A 90 -2.04 10.07 -1.10
CA ALA A 90 -3.50 10.02 -1.05
C ALA A 90 -4.09 10.46 -2.40
N SER A 91 -5.08 9.71 -2.90
CA SER A 91 -5.82 10.09 -4.12
C SER A 91 -6.90 11.16 -3.85
N PRO A 92 -7.48 11.80 -4.89
CA PRO A 92 -8.65 12.67 -4.73
C PRO A 92 -9.75 12.01 -3.90
N MET A 93 -10.03 10.73 -4.13
CA MET A 93 -11.05 10.00 -3.38
C MET A 93 -10.71 9.89 -1.87
N HIS A 94 -9.45 9.63 -1.52
CA HIS A 94 -9.00 9.59 -0.13
C HIS A 94 -9.20 10.94 0.56
N LYS A 95 -8.83 12.05 -0.10
CA LYS A 95 -9.02 13.40 0.46
C LYS A 95 -10.51 13.76 0.57
N ALA A 96 -11.33 13.41 -0.42
CA ALA A 96 -12.76 13.67 -0.37
C ALA A 96 -13.40 12.98 0.86
N VAL A 97 -13.02 11.74 1.13
CA VAL A 97 -13.43 10.99 2.33
C VAL A 97 -12.89 11.63 3.61
N LEU A 98 -11.57 11.88 3.67
CA LEU A 98 -10.91 12.44 4.86
C LEU A 98 -11.52 13.78 5.32
N PHE A 99 -11.96 14.60 4.38
CA PHE A 99 -12.60 15.89 4.64
C PHE A 99 -14.13 15.85 4.58
N ALA A 100 -14.73 14.65 4.53
CA ALA A 100 -16.18 14.42 4.50
C ALA A 100 -16.94 15.18 3.39
N GLN A 101 -16.32 15.33 2.23
CA GLN A 101 -16.83 16.12 1.10
C GLN A 101 -17.83 15.32 0.25
N LYS A 102 -18.99 15.00 0.82
CA LYS A 102 -20.02 14.13 0.19
C LYS A 102 -20.36 14.49 -1.27
N PRO A 103 -20.58 15.77 -1.65
CA PRO A 103 -20.88 16.11 -3.05
C PRO A 103 -19.74 15.77 -4.02
N VAL A 104 -18.49 15.86 -3.54
CA VAL A 104 -17.30 15.48 -4.32
C VAL A 104 -17.18 13.96 -4.40
N ILE A 105 -17.43 13.25 -3.30
CA ILE A 105 -17.48 11.78 -3.23
C ILE A 105 -18.48 11.25 -4.25
N ASP A 106 -19.73 11.72 -4.20
CA ASP A 106 -20.80 11.32 -5.12
C ASP A 106 -20.41 11.58 -6.58
N HIS A 107 -19.86 12.77 -6.88
CA HIS A 107 -19.45 13.09 -8.24
C HIS A 107 -18.32 12.17 -8.73
N LEU A 108 -17.31 11.91 -7.91
CA LEU A 108 -16.18 11.04 -8.25
C LEU A 108 -16.64 9.59 -8.46
N LEU A 109 -17.53 9.06 -7.63
CA LEU A 109 -18.06 7.71 -7.75
C LEU A 109 -18.93 7.55 -9.01
N ASN A 110 -19.77 8.54 -9.32
CA ASN A 110 -20.62 8.50 -10.50
C ASN A 110 -19.84 8.67 -11.81
N THR A 111 -18.78 9.48 -11.81
CA THR A 111 -18.00 9.78 -13.02
C THR A 111 -16.86 8.78 -13.24
N TYR A 112 -16.25 8.30 -12.16
CA TYR A 112 -15.06 7.43 -12.17
C TYR A 112 -15.19 6.26 -11.18
N PRO A 113 -16.13 5.31 -11.35
CA PRO A 113 -16.48 4.31 -10.33
C PRO A 113 -15.27 3.56 -9.71
N SER A 114 -14.27 3.25 -10.53
CA SER A 114 -13.04 2.58 -10.10
C SER A 114 -12.21 3.30 -9.02
N VAL A 115 -12.44 4.59 -8.77
CA VAL A 115 -11.73 5.34 -7.71
C VAL A 115 -12.05 4.86 -6.30
N VAL A 116 -13.15 4.12 -6.12
CA VAL A 116 -13.51 3.48 -4.85
C VAL A 116 -12.46 2.46 -4.39
N HIS A 117 -11.66 1.93 -5.31
CA HIS A 117 -10.57 0.99 -5.06
C HIS A 117 -9.18 1.62 -5.15
N ALA A 118 -9.09 2.95 -5.27
CA ALA A 118 -7.80 3.63 -5.31
C ALA A 118 -6.99 3.26 -4.07
N ARG A 119 -5.67 3.14 -4.23
CA ARG A 119 -4.76 2.82 -3.12
C ARG A 119 -3.79 3.97 -2.89
N ASP A 120 -3.60 4.35 -1.64
CA ASP A 120 -2.50 5.24 -1.27
C ASP A 120 -1.15 4.51 -1.26
N HIS A 121 -0.06 5.19 -0.85
CA HIS A 121 1.27 4.57 -0.79
C HIS A 121 1.39 3.45 0.25
N ARG A 122 0.45 3.35 1.20
CA ARG A 122 0.37 2.28 2.19
C ARG A 122 -0.66 1.21 1.80
N GLY A 123 -1.15 1.23 0.56
CA GLY A 123 -2.14 0.27 0.09
C GLY A 123 -3.52 0.46 0.71
N ARG A 124 -3.74 1.51 1.51
CA ARG A 124 -5.03 1.83 2.11
C ARG A 124 -5.97 2.32 1.00
N THR A 125 -7.24 1.99 1.13
CA THR A 125 -8.32 2.41 0.22
C THR A 125 -9.15 3.53 0.84
N PRO A 126 -10.01 4.23 0.07
CA PRO A 126 -10.95 5.20 0.63
C PRO A 126 -11.79 4.64 1.78
N LEU A 127 -12.10 3.33 1.76
CA LEU A 127 -12.86 2.68 2.81
C LEU A 127 -12.07 2.57 4.13
N HIS A 128 -10.73 2.43 4.08
CA HIS A 128 -9.88 2.49 5.28
C HIS A 128 -9.95 3.88 5.93
N TYR A 129 -9.95 4.94 5.10
CA TYR A 129 -10.06 6.31 5.59
C TYR A 129 -11.45 6.58 6.17
N ALA A 130 -12.51 6.04 5.56
CA ALA A 130 -13.87 6.19 6.06
C ALA A 130 -14.08 5.51 7.42
N ALA A 131 -13.34 4.43 7.71
CA ALA A 131 -13.46 3.68 8.96
C ALA A 131 -13.03 4.46 10.21
N VAL A 132 -12.20 5.50 10.06
CA VAL A 132 -11.76 6.36 11.18
C VAL A 132 -12.57 7.66 11.31
N LEU A 133 -13.55 7.90 10.43
CA LEU A 133 -14.37 9.11 10.47
C LEU A 133 -15.41 9.05 11.60
N THR A 134 -15.68 10.21 12.17
CA THR A 134 -16.75 10.41 13.17
C THR A 134 -18.03 10.90 12.49
N ASP A 135 -18.54 10.16 11.51
CA ASP A 135 -19.72 10.51 10.71
C ASP A 135 -20.88 9.49 10.86
N SER A 136 -20.83 8.69 11.93
CA SER A 136 -21.75 7.56 12.15
C SER A 136 -21.73 6.49 11.04
N GLY A 137 -20.65 6.40 10.26
CA GLY A 137 -20.46 5.41 9.21
C GLY A 137 -21.21 5.72 7.91
N GLU A 138 -21.68 6.95 7.73
CA GLU A 138 -22.46 7.33 6.55
C GLU A 138 -21.63 7.24 5.27
N ILE A 139 -20.42 7.82 5.26
CA ILE A 139 -19.50 7.72 4.12
C ILE A 139 -19.02 6.28 3.95
N TYR A 140 -18.77 5.56 5.04
CA TYR A 140 -18.40 4.14 4.95
C TYR A 140 -19.46 3.34 4.19
N LYS A 141 -20.74 3.49 4.55
CA LYS A 141 -21.85 2.83 3.87
C LYS A 141 -21.96 3.28 2.42
N MET A 142 -21.87 4.59 2.15
CA MET A 142 -21.90 5.14 0.79
C MET A 142 -20.85 4.48 -0.11
N LEU A 143 -19.61 4.29 0.38
CA LEU A 143 -18.55 3.62 -0.37
C LEU A 143 -18.87 2.14 -0.62
N VAL A 144 -19.38 1.43 0.39
CA VAL A 144 -19.79 0.01 0.26
C VAL A 144 -20.91 -0.15 -0.77
N ASP A 145 -21.91 0.74 -0.76
CA ASP A 145 -23.01 0.75 -1.72
C ASP A 145 -22.50 0.97 -3.17
N HIS A 146 -21.36 1.64 -3.33
CA HIS A 146 -20.66 1.81 -4.62
C HIS A 146 -19.60 0.73 -4.91
N GLY A 147 -19.63 -0.39 -4.18
CA GLY A 147 -18.80 -1.56 -4.44
C GLY A 147 -17.42 -1.54 -3.79
N ALA A 148 -17.18 -0.71 -2.78
CA ALA A 148 -15.93 -0.77 -2.02
C ALA A 148 -15.66 -2.17 -1.45
N ASP A 149 -14.44 -2.67 -1.65
CA ASP A 149 -14.04 -3.97 -1.11
C ASP A 149 -13.75 -3.85 0.40
N VAL A 150 -14.70 -4.29 1.22
CA VAL A 150 -14.55 -4.40 2.68
C VAL A 150 -13.45 -5.38 3.09
N LYS A 151 -13.00 -6.24 2.17
CA LYS A 151 -11.95 -7.22 2.40
C LYS A 151 -10.56 -6.76 1.97
N ALA A 152 -10.43 -5.57 1.36
CA ALA A 152 -9.15 -5.03 0.95
C ALA A 152 -8.21 -4.89 2.16
N THR A 153 -6.95 -5.22 2.00
CA THR A 153 -5.93 -5.05 3.03
C THR A 153 -4.92 -4.00 2.61
N ASP A 154 -4.46 -3.22 3.58
CA ASP A 154 -3.31 -2.33 3.42
C ASP A 154 -1.98 -3.12 3.46
N VAL A 155 -0.84 -2.41 3.43
CA VAL A 155 0.49 -3.03 3.50
C VAL A 155 0.79 -3.75 4.83
N PHE A 156 0.01 -3.49 5.88
CA PHE A 156 0.13 -4.15 7.17
C PHE A 156 -0.83 -5.33 7.32
N GLY A 157 -1.63 -5.64 6.29
CA GLY A 157 -2.63 -6.70 6.33
C GLY A 157 -3.92 -6.28 7.04
N ASN A 158 -4.06 -5.00 7.43
CA ASN A 158 -5.25 -4.50 8.12
C ASN A 158 -6.36 -4.24 7.13
N ARG A 159 -7.58 -4.63 7.50
CA ARG A 159 -8.82 -4.35 6.75
C ARG A 159 -9.42 -3.02 7.22
N PRO A 160 -10.34 -2.38 6.47
CA PRO A 160 -11.02 -1.17 6.93
C PRO A 160 -11.65 -1.30 8.33
N GLU A 161 -12.32 -2.43 8.61
CA GLU A 161 -12.97 -2.69 9.90
C GLU A 161 -12.01 -2.64 11.11
N TYR A 162 -10.74 -3.00 10.92
CA TYR A 162 -9.73 -2.91 11.98
C TYR A 162 -9.66 -1.49 12.56
N TYR A 163 -9.71 -0.48 11.68
CA TYR A 163 -9.57 0.92 12.07
C TYR A 163 -10.80 1.51 12.75
N MET A 164 -11.98 0.89 12.62
CA MET A 164 -13.17 1.29 13.38
C MET A 164 -13.00 1.07 14.88
N HIS A 165 -12.29 -0.01 15.24
CA HIS A 165 -12.09 -0.44 16.62
C HIS A 165 -10.72 -0.02 17.18
N ALA A 166 -9.77 0.31 16.31
CA ALA A 166 -8.40 0.69 16.65
C ALA A 166 -8.15 2.21 16.49
N GLN A 167 -8.99 3.04 17.13
CA GLN A 167 -8.93 4.52 17.03
C GLN A 167 -7.57 5.16 17.42
N GLY A 168 -6.67 4.41 18.07
CA GLY A 168 -5.31 4.88 18.41
C GLY A 168 -4.20 4.48 17.42
N GLU A 169 -4.51 3.65 16.43
CA GLU A 169 -3.55 3.13 15.43
C GLU A 169 -3.58 3.92 14.11
N MET A 170 -4.69 4.62 13.86
CA MET A 170 -4.85 5.55 12.76
C MET A 170 -5.81 6.64 13.21
N ASP A 171 -5.35 7.88 13.18
CA ASP A 171 -6.19 9.03 13.46
C ASP A 171 -6.24 9.98 12.25
N ILE A 172 -7.30 10.79 12.21
CA ILE A 172 -7.58 11.71 11.10
C ILE A 172 -6.45 12.74 10.94
N GLU A 173 -5.79 13.14 12.03
CA GLU A 173 -4.75 14.17 11.97
C GLU A 173 -3.46 13.63 11.37
N SER A 174 -3.07 12.41 11.76
CA SER A 174 -1.96 11.66 11.17
C SER A 174 -2.15 11.46 9.66
N LEU A 175 -3.40 11.23 9.21
CA LEU A 175 -3.73 11.13 7.77
C LEU A 175 -3.63 12.48 7.03
N LYS A 176 -3.87 13.60 7.71
CA LYS A 176 -3.75 14.96 7.13
C LYS A 176 -2.30 15.42 7.07
N GLU A 177 -1.56 15.19 8.14
CA GLU A 177 -0.17 15.61 8.30
C GLU A 177 0.83 14.65 7.64
N GLY A 178 0.41 13.40 7.35
CA GLY A 178 1.28 12.35 6.84
C GLY A 178 2.22 11.77 7.91
N THR A 179 1.97 12.08 9.18
CA THR A 179 2.78 11.71 10.35
C THR A 179 2.24 10.41 10.95
N ASP A 180 2.50 9.26 10.33
CA ASP A 180 2.15 8.00 10.99
C ASP A 180 3.04 7.82 12.23
N SER A 181 2.40 7.89 13.40
CA SER A 181 2.99 7.43 14.66
C SER A 181 3.37 5.96 14.49
N VAL A 182 4.67 5.66 14.34
CA VAL A 182 5.19 4.28 14.37
C VAL A 182 4.93 3.70 15.76
N LYS A 183 3.74 3.13 15.99
CA LYS A 183 3.44 2.37 17.19
C LYS A 183 3.54 0.89 16.87
N LYS A 184 4.37 0.23 17.67
CA LYS A 184 4.82 -1.16 17.57
C LYS A 184 3.62 -2.12 17.46
N PRO A 185 3.78 -3.34 16.90
CA PRO A 185 2.71 -4.32 16.83
C PRO A 185 2.14 -4.59 18.24
N ILE A 186 0.92 -4.10 18.50
CA ILE A 186 0.21 -4.35 19.74
C ILE A 186 -0.43 -5.72 19.66
N LYS A 187 -0.17 -6.54 20.69
CA LYS A 187 -0.61 -7.93 20.83
C LYS A 187 -2.12 -8.03 20.63
N VAL A 188 -2.51 -8.84 19.65
CA VAL A 188 -3.90 -9.19 19.33
C VAL A 188 -4.63 -9.66 20.60
N ILE A 189 -5.57 -8.84 21.08
CA ILE A 189 -6.60 -9.25 22.03
C ILE A 189 -7.63 -10.04 21.23
N LYS A 190 -7.63 -11.37 21.42
CA LYS A 190 -8.64 -12.28 20.85
C LYS A 190 -9.93 -12.19 21.65
N HIS A 191 -10.93 -11.51 21.14
CA HIS A 191 -12.35 -11.67 21.51
C HIS A 191 -13.15 -11.31 20.23
N PHE A 192 -13.99 -12.13 19.58
CA PHE A 192 -15.14 -12.93 20.02
C PHE A 192 -15.47 -13.99 18.93
N HIS A 193 -15.59 -15.29 19.26
CA HIS A 193 -16.83 -16.10 19.44
C HIS A 193 -17.23 -16.99 18.24
N GLN A 194 -17.21 -18.32 18.41
CA GLN A 194 -18.42 -19.13 18.61
C GLN A 194 -18.10 -20.61 18.94
N ASN A 195 -18.79 -21.11 19.98
CA ASN A 195 -19.31 -22.46 20.23
C ASN A 195 -18.64 -23.71 19.63
N GLY A 196 -18.27 -24.64 20.52
CA GLY A 196 -18.25 -26.08 20.22
C GLY A 196 -17.12 -26.86 20.88
N ASN A 197 -17.47 -27.55 21.97
CA ASN A 197 -16.79 -28.71 22.55
C ASN A 197 -15.54 -28.53 23.45
N ASN A 198 -15.80 -28.85 24.72
CA ASN A 198 -14.91 -29.40 25.74
C ASN A 198 -13.61 -30.04 25.20
N HIS A 199 -12.47 -29.40 25.47
CA HIS A 199 -11.35 -30.05 26.17
C HIS A 199 -10.43 -28.99 26.76
N LYS A 200 -10.21 -29.07 28.07
CA LYS A 200 -9.20 -28.30 28.78
C LYS A 200 -7.83 -28.84 28.34
N GLU A 201 -7.07 -28.05 27.58
CA GLU A 201 -5.62 -28.23 27.52
C GLU A 201 -4.94 -26.91 27.87
N ASN A 202 -4.33 -26.92 29.05
CA ASN A 202 -3.30 -25.97 29.46
C ASN A 202 -2.14 -26.07 28.47
N ILE A 203 -2.02 -25.11 27.56
CA ILE A 203 -0.78 -24.93 26.79
C ILE A 203 0.00 -23.79 27.43
N THR A 204 0.87 -24.21 28.33
CA THR A 204 2.03 -23.50 28.87
C THR A 204 2.72 -22.73 27.75
N ARG A 205 2.96 -21.42 27.94
CA ARG A 205 3.79 -20.59 27.06
C ARG A 205 5.23 -21.12 27.11
N SER A 206 5.58 -22.06 26.24
CA SER A 206 6.97 -22.46 26.00
C SER A 206 7.51 -21.70 24.80
N ALA A 207 8.65 -21.02 24.97
CA ALA A 207 9.47 -20.55 23.87
C ALA A 207 9.81 -21.73 22.96
N LYS A 208 9.34 -21.72 21.70
CA LYS A 208 9.66 -22.77 20.72
C LYS A 208 11.07 -22.57 20.16
N PRO A 209 11.81 -23.66 19.86
CA PRO A 209 13.21 -23.61 19.48
C PRO A 209 13.39 -23.16 18.02
N VAL A 210 14.55 -22.57 17.75
CA VAL A 210 15.00 -22.17 16.42
C VAL A 210 14.96 -23.36 15.45
N CYS A 211 14.17 -23.26 14.38
CA CYS A 211 14.00 -24.30 13.35
C CYS A 211 15.34 -24.65 12.68
N THR A 212 15.67 -25.94 12.59
CA THR A 212 16.94 -26.43 12.01
C THR A 212 16.86 -26.55 10.48
N ARG A 213 17.99 -26.47 9.77
CA ARG A 213 18.03 -26.53 8.30
C ARG A 213 17.38 -27.78 7.71
N THR A 214 17.44 -28.90 8.43
CA THR A 214 16.81 -30.17 8.03
C THR A 214 15.28 -30.08 8.06
N GLN A 215 14.70 -29.44 9.08
CA GLN A 215 13.26 -29.22 9.20
C GLN A 215 12.74 -28.28 8.10
N ILE A 216 13.52 -27.27 7.72
CA ILE A 216 13.18 -26.37 6.61
C ILE A 216 13.10 -27.14 5.28
N ARG A 217 14.05 -28.04 5.01
CA ARG A 217 14.02 -28.87 3.79
C ARG A 217 12.86 -29.85 3.77
N GLU A 218 12.50 -30.40 4.92
CA GLU A 218 11.30 -31.24 5.06
C GLU A 218 10.02 -30.45 4.78
N MET A 219 9.92 -29.20 5.24
CA MET A 219 8.79 -28.31 4.94
C MET A 219 8.69 -27.97 3.44
N ILE A 220 9.84 -27.75 2.78
CA ILE A 220 9.92 -27.46 1.34
C ILE A 220 9.51 -28.68 0.51
N THR A 221 9.93 -29.87 0.92
CA THR A 221 9.63 -31.14 0.21
C THR A 221 8.19 -31.58 0.44
N ASN A 222 7.65 -31.41 1.65
CA ASN A 222 6.26 -31.72 1.98
C ASN A 222 5.26 -30.67 1.48
N GLY A 223 5.72 -29.57 0.89
CA GLY A 223 4.83 -28.56 0.32
C GLY A 223 4.09 -27.71 1.36
N SER A 224 4.56 -27.67 2.61
CA SER A 224 3.80 -27.07 3.72
C SER A 224 3.96 -25.56 3.75
N LEU A 225 3.19 -24.88 2.90
CA LEU A 225 3.28 -23.43 2.69
C LEU A 225 3.01 -22.65 3.98
N GLU A 226 2.03 -23.06 4.79
CA GLU A 226 1.68 -22.38 6.04
C GLU A 226 2.86 -22.28 7.01
N HIS A 227 3.62 -23.36 7.16
CA HIS A 227 4.79 -23.38 8.03
C HIS A 227 5.96 -22.59 7.43
N LEU A 228 6.10 -22.55 6.10
CA LEU A 228 7.12 -21.75 5.41
C LEU A 228 6.81 -20.25 5.52
N GLU A 229 5.55 -19.86 5.42
CA GLU A 229 5.06 -18.51 5.69
C GLU A 229 5.31 -18.11 7.14
N GLU A 230 4.97 -18.98 8.09
CA GLU A 230 5.23 -18.73 9.51
C GLU A 230 6.74 -18.51 9.78
N LEU A 231 7.61 -19.27 9.12
CA LEU A 231 9.06 -19.10 9.21
C LEU A 231 9.53 -17.72 8.71
N VAL A 232 8.97 -17.24 7.59
CA VAL A 232 9.28 -15.90 7.04
C VAL A 232 8.76 -14.80 7.97
N LEU A 233 7.55 -14.96 8.52
CA LEU A 233 6.95 -14.02 9.46
C LEU A 233 7.71 -13.94 10.80
N GLN A 234 8.34 -15.04 11.21
CA GLN A 234 9.25 -15.07 12.38
C GLN A 234 10.62 -14.42 12.10
N GLY A 235 10.88 -13.96 10.87
CA GLY A 235 12.13 -13.28 10.49
C GLY A 235 13.26 -14.22 10.07
N HIS A 236 12.96 -15.49 9.77
CA HIS A 236 13.93 -16.51 9.36
C HIS A 236 13.87 -16.82 7.85
N GLY A 237 13.35 -15.89 7.04
CA GLY A 237 13.19 -16.06 5.59
C GLY A 237 14.50 -16.14 4.81
N ASP A 238 15.60 -15.62 5.35
CA ASP A 238 16.95 -15.73 4.79
C ASP A 238 17.37 -17.20 4.59
N ARG A 239 16.87 -18.09 5.43
CA ARG A 239 17.16 -19.53 5.38
C ARG A 239 16.47 -20.28 4.24
N LEU A 240 15.52 -19.65 3.56
CA LEU A 240 14.82 -20.19 2.39
C LEU A 240 15.49 -19.80 1.08
N LEU A 241 16.41 -18.83 1.10
CA LEU A 241 17.04 -18.31 -0.11
C LEU A 241 17.97 -19.36 -0.74
N GLY A 242 17.69 -19.71 -2.00
CA GLY A 242 18.49 -20.66 -2.77
C GLY A 242 18.18 -22.14 -2.53
N GLU A 243 17.18 -22.48 -1.70
CA GLU A 243 16.73 -23.87 -1.57
C GLU A 243 15.78 -24.23 -2.75
N PRO A 244 16.06 -25.32 -3.49
CA PRO A 244 15.23 -25.74 -4.62
C PRO A 244 14.00 -26.51 -4.14
N SER A 245 12.86 -26.33 -4.81
CA SER A 245 11.65 -27.13 -4.61
C SER A 245 11.14 -27.69 -5.93
N THR A 246 10.67 -28.94 -5.91
CA THR A 246 9.95 -29.58 -7.03
C THR A 246 8.48 -29.18 -7.07
N ASN A 247 7.95 -28.60 -5.98
CA ASN A 247 6.58 -28.08 -5.93
C ASN A 247 6.56 -26.65 -6.50
N PRO A 248 5.79 -26.38 -7.57
CA PRO A 248 5.78 -25.07 -8.23
C PRO A 248 5.30 -23.94 -7.32
N ILE A 249 4.35 -24.21 -6.41
CA ILE A 249 3.80 -23.20 -5.49
C ILE A 249 4.86 -22.82 -4.44
N VAL A 250 5.56 -23.80 -3.87
CA VAL A 250 6.64 -23.54 -2.91
C VAL A 250 7.84 -22.88 -3.57
N ARG A 251 8.17 -23.26 -4.79
CA ARG A 251 9.23 -22.62 -5.57
C ARG A 251 8.90 -21.14 -5.81
N ASP A 252 7.68 -20.84 -6.26
CA ASP A 252 7.23 -19.48 -6.52
C ASP A 252 7.19 -18.68 -5.22
N PHE A 253 6.76 -19.29 -4.11
CA PHE A 253 6.84 -18.70 -2.77
C PHE A 253 8.29 -18.32 -2.39
N ILE A 254 9.24 -19.25 -2.52
CA ILE A 254 10.68 -19.02 -2.23
C ILE A 254 11.23 -17.87 -3.08
N HIS A 255 10.83 -17.76 -4.35
CA HIS A 255 11.23 -16.63 -5.22
C HIS A 255 10.65 -15.28 -4.79
N MET A 256 9.52 -15.27 -4.09
CA MET A 256 8.89 -14.07 -3.55
C MET A 256 9.43 -13.67 -2.18
N VAL A 257 10.11 -14.57 -1.45
CA VAL A 257 10.68 -14.30 -0.11
C VAL A 257 11.60 -13.07 -0.09
N PRO A 258 12.54 -12.83 -1.03
CA PRO A 258 13.35 -11.61 -1.05
C PRO A 258 12.51 -10.32 -1.13
N ILE A 259 11.45 -10.33 -1.95
CA ILE A 259 10.55 -9.20 -2.14
C ILE A 259 9.75 -8.96 -0.84
N TYR A 260 9.29 -10.05 -0.21
CA TYR A 260 8.61 -10.02 1.09
C TYR A 260 9.51 -9.48 2.21
N MET A 261 10.77 -9.91 2.28
CA MET A 261 11.69 -9.46 3.34
C MET A 261 12.06 -7.97 3.20
N VAL A 262 12.18 -7.45 1.97
CA VAL A 262 12.44 -6.02 1.71
C VAL A 262 11.22 -5.15 2.02
N SER A 263 10.01 -5.67 1.84
CA SER A 263 8.75 -4.93 2.05
C SER A 263 8.24 -4.96 3.49
N HIS A 264 8.56 -6.01 4.27
CA HIS A 264 7.98 -6.22 5.60
C HIS A 264 8.97 -6.05 6.78
N PHE A 265 10.28 -6.00 6.55
CA PHE A 265 11.28 -5.83 7.62
C PHE A 265 12.27 -4.68 7.33
N PRO A 266 12.02 -3.45 7.81
CA PRO A 266 12.95 -2.35 7.61
C PRO A 266 14.23 -2.49 8.45
N ALA A 267 15.35 -2.69 7.76
CA ALA A 267 16.72 -2.23 8.07
C ALA A 267 17.28 -2.40 9.50
N LYS A 268 16.95 -3.46 10.25
CA LYS A 268 17.75 -3.84 11.43
C LYS A 268 18.52 -5.16 11.32
N HIS A 269 18.37 -5.91 10.24
CA HIS A 269 19.11 -7.17 10.03
C HIS A 269 19.92 -7.23 8.72
N CYS A 270 19.94 -6.17 7.91
CA CYS A 270 20.71 -6.13 6.66
C CYS A 270 22.17 -5.65 6.82
N TYR A 271 22.80 -5.88 7.98
CA TYR A 271 24.25 -5.77 8.12
C TYR A 271 24.82 -7.09 8.65
N LYS A 272 24.93 -8.08 7.75
CA LYS A 272 26.05 -9.03 7.65
C LYS A 272 25.77 -10.05 6.55
N ILE A 273 25.92 -9.65 5.29
CA ILE A 273 26.39 -10.56 4.24
C ILE A 273 27.37 -9.74 3.38
N LEU A 274 28.63 -9.71 3.82
CA LEU A 274 29.80 -9.63 2.95
C LEU A 274 30.41 -11.03 2.94
#